data_AF-A0A535VII5-F1
#
_entry.id   AF-A0A535VII5-F1
#
_cell.length_a   1.000
_cell.length_b   1.000
_cell.length_c   1.000
_cell.angle_alpha   90.00
_cell.angle_beta   90.00
_cell.angle_gamma   90.00
#
_symmetry.space_group_name_H-M   'P 1'
#
loop_
_entity.id
_entity.type
_entity.pdbx_description
1 polymer ?
#
loop_
_entity_poly.entity_id
_entity_poly.type
_entity_poly.pdbx_seq_one_letter_code
_entity_poly.pdbx_strand_id
1 'polypeptide(L)'
;MARAFISYKHKSNLDERLATYFERYLTGKKHDVFIDKEIMLGQEWPTTIEQEIKASDFLIVLLSEQSIVSEMVIQEVRMAHSFKKIILPVQVAFDASLPYDLGAYLNRIQWVDFTKQERWDSAMQELLIALDAPQKNVVKQDVSARNSQFRQYDTSVIRKMLDEAFDSDELMDFLFDHFRPLYDRLDPGITKRLTIQKLIAYAEEQNLLESLLDYVARKKPRQYRRFAGMLEIDE
;
A
#
# COMPACT_ATOMS: atom_id res chain seq x y z
N MET A 1 21.44 6.59 -14.34
CA MET A 1 20.86 7.84 -13.79
C MET A 1 19.37 7.66 -13.78
N ALA A 2 18.79 7.58 -12.60
CA ALA A 2 17.36 7.41 -12.40
C ALA A 2 16.71 8.75 -12.06
N ARG A 3 15.44 8.91 -12.42
CA ARG A 3 14.58 10.03 -12.03
C ARG A 3 13.66 9.60 -10.90
N ALA A 4 13.71 10.26 -9.77
CA ALA A 4 12.90 9.92 -8.60
C ALA A 4 12.08 11.12 -8.12
N PHE A 5 10.79 10.90 -7.87
CA PHE A 5 9.96 11.83 -7.13
C PHE A 5 9.90 11.39 -5.67
N ILE A 6 10.13 12.29 -4.71
CA ILE A 6 9.97 12.00 -3.28
C ILE A 6 8.63 12.54 -2.81
N SER A 7 7.72 11.63 -2.48
CA SER A 7 6.43 11.89 -1.84
C SER A 7 6.58 11.92 -0.33
N TYR A 8 6.10 12.98 0.31
CA TYR A 8 6.23 13.19 1.76
C TYR A 8 5.18 14.18 2.28
N LYS A 9 4.98 14.26 3.60
CA LYS A 9 4.05 15.24 4.18
C LYS A 9 4.67 16.64 4.26
N HIS A 10 4.11 17.59 3.51
CA HIS A 10 4.37 19.02 3.71
C HIS A 10 3.97 19.52 5.10
N LYS A 11 4.68 20.52 5.63
CA LYS A 11 4.50 21.10 6.95
C LYS A 11 4.72 20.11 8.10
N SER A 12 5.39 18.98 7.83
CA SER A 12 5.93 18.08 8.84
C SER A 12 7.44 18.31 8.93
N ASN A 13 7.92 18.76 10.10
CA ASN A 13 9.34 19.03 10.32
C ASN A 13 10.22 17.80 10.03
N LEU A 14 9.74 16.61 10.40
CA LEU A 14 10.48 15.36 10.19
C LEU A 14 10.56 15.01 8.71
N ASP A 15 9.42 14.97 8.04
CA ASP A 15 9.32 14.56 6.63
C ASP A 15 10.06 15.53 5.71
N GLU A 16 9.93 16.85 5.92
CA GLU A 16 10.64 17.86 5.12
C GLU A 16 12.16 17.76 5.27
N ARG A 17 12.65 17.54 6.50
CA ARG A 17 14.07 17.34 6.77
C ARG A 17 14.60 16.09 6.10
N LEU A 18 13.83 14.99 6.14
CA LEU A 18 14.21 13.74 5.50
C LEU A 18 14.13 13.84 3.98
N ALA A 19 13.08 14.44 3.42
CA ALA A 19 12.98 14.66 1.97
C ALA A 19 14.16 15.49 1.45
N THR A 20 14.51 16.58 2.15
CA THR A 20 15.69 17.40 1.82
C THR A 20 16.99 16.61 1.97
N TYR A 21 17.11 15.77 2.99
CA TYR A 21 18.29 14.90 3.17
C TYR A 21 18.43 13.91 2.01
N PHE A 22 17.35 13.23 1.63
CA PHE A 22 17.31 12.27 0.54
C PHE A 22 17.61 12.95 -0.80
N GLU A 23 16.98 14.08 -1.09
CA GLU A 23 17.22 14.90 -2.29
C GLU A 23 18.71 15.22 -2.44
N ARG A 24 19.33 15.79 -1.40
CA ARG A 24 20.75 16.17 -1.43
C ARG A 24 21.66 14.95 -1.60
N TYR A 25 21.37 13.87 -0.88
CA TYR A 25 22.18 12.66 -0.92
C TYR A 25 22.14 11.99 -2.30
N LEU A 26 20.93 11.76 -2.84
CA LEU A 26 20.71 11.09 -4.11
C LEU A 26 21.14 11.95 -5.32
N THR A 27 20.95 13.27 -5.26
CA THR A 27 21.49 14.19 -6.27
C THR A 27 23.02 14.17 -6.27
N GLY A 28 23.65 14.09 -5.09
CA GLY A 28 25.10 13.90 -4.96
C GLY A 28 25.61 12.60 -5.59
N LYS A 29 24.73 11.61 -5.76
CA LYS A 29 24.97 10.34 -6.47
C LYS A 29 24.58 10.38 -7.95
N LYS A 30 24.26 11.56 -8.49
CA LYS A 30 23.90 11.82 -9.90
C LYS A 30 22.55 11.24 -10.32
N HIS A 31 21.62 11.03 -9.38
CA HIS A 31 20.20 10.83 -9.72
C HIS A 31 19.51 12.19 -9.91
N ASP A 32 18.47 12.22 -10.74
CA ASP A 32 17.58 13.38 -10.88
C ASP A 32 16.47 13.22 -9.85
N VAL A 33 16.41 14.10 -8.85
CA VAL A 33 15.48 13.96 -7.74
C VAL A 33 14.62 15.21 -7.64
N PHE A 34 13.31 15.00 -7.72
CA PHE A 34 12.32 16.03 -7.50
C PHE A 34 11.67 15.83 -6.14
N ILE A 35 11.61 16.90 -5.35
CA ILE A 35 10.76 16.98 -4.17
C ILE A 35 9.89 18.23 -4.32
N ASP A 36 8.60 18.10 -4.05
CA ASP A 36 7.72 19.26 -4.07
C ASP A 36 8.07 20.16 -2.88
N LYS A 37 8.56 21.38 -3.10
CA LYS A 37 8.86 22.36 -2.05
C LYS A 37 7.79 23.44 -2.12
N GLU A 38 6.83 23.42 -1.19
CA GLU A 38 5.69 24.37 -1.04
C GLU A 38 5.29 25.17 -2.30
N ILE A 39 4.21 24.73 -2.95
CA ILE A 39 3.57 25.45 -4.05
C ILE A 39 2.83 26.68 -3.53
N MET A 40 3.14 27.87 -4.07
CA MET A 40 2.42 29.11 -3.77
C MET A 40 0.97 29.05 -4.26
N LEU A 41 0.04 29.61 -3.46
CA LEU A 41 -1.37 29.75 -3.82
C LEU A 41 -1.52 30.48 -5.17
N GLY A 42 -2.08 29.80 -6.19
CA GLY A 42 -2.42 30.40 -7.48
C GLY A 42 -1.87 29.73 -8.74
N GLN A 43 -1.03 28.69 -8.65
CA GLN A 43 -0.64 27.86 -9.80
C GLN A 43 -1.63 26.71 -10.02
N GLU A 44 -1.84 26.32 -11.29
CA GLU A 44 -2.67 25.16 -11.68
C GLU A 44 -2.07 23.84 -11.15
N TRP A 45 -2.43 23.56 -9.91
CA TRP A 45 -1.94 22.53 -8.98
C TRP A 45 -1.80 21.09 -9.54
N PRO A 46 -2.75 20.54 -10.32
CA PRO A 46 -2.70 19.12 -10.68
C PRO A 46 -1.66 18.79 -11.75
N THR A 47 -1.31 19.74 -12.63
CA THR A 47 -0.57 19.41 -13.86
C THR A 47 0.92 19.21 -13.62
N THR A 48 1.56 19.99 -12.74
CA THR A 48 3.00 19.89 -12.49
C THR A 48 3.38 18.62 -11.72
N ILE A 49 2.70 18.30 -10.61
CA ILE A 49 2.99 17.09 -9.82
C ILE A 49 2.72 15.82 -10.64
N GLU A 50 1.61 15.78 -11.37
CA GLU A 50 1.31 14.68 -12.28
C GLU A 50 2.41 14.53 -13.35
N GLN A 51 2.87 15.64 -13.94
CA GLN A 51 3.94 15.64 -14.94
C GLN A 51 5.26 15.12 -14.35
N GLU A 52 5.65 15.56 -13.15
CA GLU A 52 6.88 15.12 -12.52
C GLU A 52 6.83 13.63 -12.15
N ILE A 53 5.72 13.16 -11.58
CA ILE A 53 5.54 11.72 -11.30
C ILE A 53 5.55 10.93 -12.60
N LYS A 54 4.87 11.41 -13.65
CA LYS A 54 4.84 10.76 -14.97
C LYS A 54 6.21 10.74 -15.63
N ALA A 55 7.05 11.75 -15.42
CA ALA A 55 8.39 11.85 -15.98
C ALA A 55 9.45 11.11 -15.14
N SER A 56 9.11 10.74 -13.91
CA SER A 56 9.95 9.96 -13.01
C SER A 56 9.93 8.47 -13.35
N ASP A 57 10.98 7.78 -12.93
CA ASP A 57 11.10 6.33 -12.95
C ASP A 57 10.61 5.71 -11.63
N PHE A 58 10.97 6.37 -10.53
CA PHE A 58 10.72 5.94 -9.16
C PHE A 58 9.85 6.95 -8.40
N LEU A 59 8.99 6.43 -7.53
CA LEU A 59 8.33 7.18 -6.47
C LEU A 59 8.90 6.71 -5.12
N ILE A 60 9.67 7.55 -4.43
CA ILE A 60 10.11 7.28 -3.06
C ILE A 60 9.05 7.87 -2.12
N VAL A 61 8.49 7.07 -1.22
CA VAL A 61 7.39 7.50 -0.34
C VAL A 61 7.85 7.46 1.11
N LEU A 62 7.97 8.62 1.74
CA LEU A 62 8.34 8.72 3.15
C LEU A 62 7.10 8.47 4.01
N LEU A 63 7.09 7.35 4.74
CA LEU A 63 5.98 6.89 5.57
C LEU A 63 6.22 7.27 7.04
N SER A 64 5.88 8.50 7.40
CA SER A 64 5.66 8.98 8.78
C SER A 64 4.20 8.84 9.20
N GLU A 65 3.90 8.92 10.50
CA GLU A 65 2.51 8.98 11.00
C GLU A 65 1.64 10.05 10.32
N GLN A 66 2.21 11.21 9.96
CA GLN A 66 1.45 12.28 9.31
C GLN A 66 1.28 12.06 7.80
N SER A 67 2.23 11.38 7.15
CA SER A 67 2.17 11.10 5.72
C SER A 67 1.15 10.01 5.39
N ILE A 68 0.99 8.99 6.25
CA ILE A 68 0.19 7.81 5.95
C ILE A 68 -1.31 8.13 5.85
N VAL A 69 -1.74 9.22 6.49
CA VAL A 69 -3.11 9.76 6.44
C VAL A 69 -3.26 10.96 5.50
N SER A 70 -2.21 11.32 4.75
CA SER A 70 -2.24 12.49 3.87
C SER A 70 -2.92 12.16 2.54
N GLU A 71 -4.03 12.84 2.24
CA GLU A 71 -4.73 12.71 0.95
C GLU A 71 -3.81 12.96 -0.25
N MET A 72 -2.88 13.92 -0.12
CA MET A 72 -1.90 14.22 -1.17
C MET A 72 -0.95 13.05 -1.41
N VAL A 73 -0.32 12.51 -0.36
CA VAL A 73 0.58 11.34 -0.47
C VAL A 73 -0.16 10.14 -1.05
N ILE A 74 -1.39 9.89 -0.60
CA ILE A 74 -2.25 8.81 -1.12
C ILE A 74 -2.51 9.01 -2.63
N GLN A 75 -2.80 10.25 -3.06
CA GLN A 75 -3.05 10.56 -4.46
C GLN A 75 -1.79 10.42 -5.32
N GLU A 76 -0.61 10.80 -4.81
CA GLU A 76 0.67 10.62 -5.50
C GLU A 76 1.01 9.14 -5.69
N VAL A 77 0.80 8.31 -4.67
CA VAL A 77 0.97 6.85 -4.74
C VAL A 77 0.02 6.25 -5.77
N ARG A 78 -1.25 6.70 -5.79
CA ARG A 78 -2.24 6.28 -6.79
C ARG A 78 -1.81 6.65 -8.22
N MET A 79 -1.28 7.87 -8.43
CA MET A 79 -0.77 8.32 -9.73
C MET A 79 0.47 7.53 -10.16
N ALA A 80 1.42 7.32 -9.26
CA ALA A 80 2.60 6.51 -9.56
C ALA A 80 2.23 5.08 -9.94
N HIS A 81 1.27 4.47 -9.22
CA HIS A 81 0.75 3.16 -9.57
C HIS A 81 0.08 3.15 -10.95
N SER A 82 -0.78 4.14 -11.26
CA SER A 82 -1.45 4.20 -12.57
C SER A 82 -0.47 4.39 -13.73
N PHE A 83 0.61 5.13 -13.51
CA PHE A 83 1.70 5.32 -14.48
C PHE A 83 2.76 4.21 -14.45
N LYS A 84 2.55 3.14 -13.67
CA LYS A 84 3.43 1.97 -13.54
C LYS A 84 4.86 2.34 -13.12
N LYS A 85 4.98 3.29 -12.19
CA LYS A 85 6.26 3.69 -11.60
C LYS A 85 6.71 2.65 -10.58
N ILE A 86 8.02 2.60 -10.34
CA ILE A 86 8.58 1.78 -9.28
C ILE A 86 8.38 2.55 -7.97
N ILE A 87 7.58 2.01 -7.05
CA ILE A 87 7.32 2.65 -5.76
C ILE A 87 8.29 2.05 -4.72
N LEU A 88 8.99 2.93 -3.99
CA LEU A 88 9.95 2.60 -2.95
C LEU A 88 9.46 3.19 -1.61
N PRO A 89 8.74 2.41 -0.79
CA PRO A 89 8.28 2.86 0.51
C PRO A 89 9.43 2.93 1.52
N VAL A 90 9.50 4.01 2.26
CA VAL A 90 10.52 4.26 3.29
C VAL A 90 9.82 4.47 4.62
N GLN A 91 9.95 3.53 5.54
CA GLN A 91 9.36 3.63 6.87
C GLN A 91 10.17 4.60 7.73
N VAL A 92 9.55 5.69 8.17
CA VAL A 92 10.23 6.74 8.95
C VAL A 92 9.91 6.63 10.43
N ALA A 93 8.65 6.78 10.82
CA ALA A 93 8.23 6.79 12.22
C ALA A 93 6.71 6.62 12.31
N PHE A 94 6.26 5.36 12.33
CA PHE A 94 4.89 5.00 12.70
C PHE A 94 4.84 3.54 13.17
N ASP A 95 4.06 3.29 14.21
CA ASP A 95 3.87 1.96 14.82
C ASP A 95 2.51 1.34 14.44
N ALA A 96 1.77 1.98 13.54
CA ALA A 96 0.45 1.56 13.08
C ALA A 96 0.52 0.76 11.77
N SER A 97 -0.57 0.11 11.39
CA SER A 97 -0.74 -0.39 10.02
C SER A 97 -1.06 0.77 9.07
N LEU A 98 -0.69 0.65 7.79
CA LEU A 98 -1.08 1.64 6.78
C LEU A 98 -2.61 1.74 6.68
N PRO A 99 -3.15 2.97 6.52
CA PRO A 99 -4.55 3.15 6.16
C PRO A 99 -4.88 2.43 4.86
N TYR A 100 -6.13 1.99 4.74
CA TYR A 100 -6.61 1.17 3.63
C TYR A 100 -6.17 1.67 2.25
N ASP A 101 -6.40 2.96 1.98
CA ASP A 101 -6.14 3.58 0.69
C ASP A 101 -4.65 3.62 0.31
N LEU A 102 -3.76 3.55 1.29
CA LEU A 102 -2.32 3.53 1.09
C LEU A 102 -1.77 2.10 1.10
N GLY A 103 -2.24 1.27 2.05
CA GLY A 103 -1.86 -0.12 2.19
C GLY A 103 -2.19 -0.97 0.96
N ALA A 104 -3.26 -0.66 0.24
CA ALA A 104 -3.63 -1.33 -1.02
C ALA A 104 -2.50 -1.32 -2.07
N TYR A 105 -1.65 -0.28 -2.06
CA TYR A 105 -0.52 -0.15 -2.98
C TYR A 105 0.79 -0.63 -2.36
N LEU A 106 1.01 -0.38 -1.06
CA LEU A 106 2.34 -0.50 -0.46
C LEU A 106 2.57 -1.78 0.35
N ASN A 107 1.51 -2.48 0.79
CA ASN A 107 1.66 -3.67 1.65
C ASN A 107 2.39 -4.84 0.98
N ARG A 108 2.43 -4.87 -0.36
CA ARG A 108 3.10 -5.94 -1.14
C ARG A 108 4.51 -5.57 -1.58
N ILE A 109 4.98 -4.38 -1.20
CA ILE A 109 6.28 -3.86 -1.59
C ILE A 109 7.19 -3.98 -0.37
N GLN A 110 8.45 -4.33 -0.58
CA GLN A 110 9.45 -4.29 0.48
C GLN A 110 9.75 -2.83 0.85
N TRP A 111 9.83 -2.57 2.15
CA TRP A 111 10.10 -1.22 2.66
C TRP A 111 11.55 -1.09 3.07
N VAL A 112 12.05 0.14 2.95
CA VAL A 112 13.33 0.54 3.53
C VAL A 112 13.06 1.04 4.94
N ASP A 113 13.66 0.39 5.94
CA ASP A 113 13.54 0.77 7.34
C ASP A 113 14.46 1.96 7.67
N PHE A 114 13.87 3.13 7.88
CA PHE A 114 14.54 4.36 8.26
C PHE A 114 14.20 4.80 9.71
N THR A 115 13.63 3.89 10.51
CA THR A 115 13.16 4.18 11.88
C THR A 115 14.28 4.34 12.89
N LYS A 116 15.44 3.75 12.61
CA LYS A 116 16.61 3.71 13.50
C LYS A 116 17.79 4.46 12.89
N GLN A 117 18.23 5.53 13.54
CA GLN A 117 19.27 6.42 13.02
C GLN A 117 20.59 5.69 12.77
N GLU A 118 20.93 4.69 13.58
CA GLU A 118 22.11 3.85 13.42
C GLU A 118 22.09 2.98 12.15
N ARG A 119 20.92 2.80 11.51
CA ARG A 119 20.74 2.04 10.26
C ARG A 119 20.63 2.92 9.01
N TRP A 120 20.60 4.24 9.15
CA TRP A 120 20.33 5.16 8.04
C TRP A 120 21.30 5.01 6.87
N ASP A 121 22.59 4.80 7.13
CA ASP A 121 23.58 4.62 6.07
C ASP A 121 23.32 3.35 5.26
N SER A 122 23.01 2.23 5.93
CA SER A 122 22.67 0.97 5.26
C SER A 122 21.36 1.07 4.49
N ALA A 123 20.33 1.66 5.10
CA ALA A 123 19.04 1.88 4.46
C ALA A 123 19.15 2.77 3.21
N MET A 124 20.01 3.79 3.26
CA MET A 124 20.29 4.65 2.10
C MET A 124 21.06 3.90 1.00
N GLN A 125 21.96 2.98 1.36
CA GLN A 125 22.61 2.10 0.38
C GLN A 125 21.61 1.16 -0.31
N GLU A 126 20.64 0.62 0.43
CA GLU A 126 19.55 -0.19 -0.16
C GLU A 126 18.76 0.60 -1.21
N LEU A 127 18.42 1.86 -0.92
CA LEU A 127 17.77 2.76 -1.89
C LEU A 127 18.63 3.01 -3.13
N LEU A 128 19.93 3.26 -2.96
CA LEU A 128 20.84 3.46 -4.10
C LEU A 128 20.90 2.22 -5.00
N ILE A 129 21.00 1.03 -4.40
CA ILE A 129 21.03 -0.23 -5.16
C ILE A 129 19.73 -0.38 -5.97
N ALA A 130 18.57 -0.04 -5.37
CA ALA A 130 17.29 -0.09 -6.06
C ALA A 130 17.20 0.92 -7.23
N LEU A 131 17.74 2.13 -7.06
CA LEU A 131 17.75 3.19 -8.07
C LEU A 131 18.70 2.88 -9.24
N ASP A 132 19.81 2.17 -8.98
CA ASP A 132 20.78 1.77 -10.01
C ASP A 132 20.41 0.45 -10.71
N ALA A 133 19.45 -0.31 -10.17
CA ALA A 133 19.03 -1.57 -10.76
C ALA A 133 18.38 -1.35 -12.15
N PRO A 134 18.63 -2.24 -13.14
CA PRO A 134 17.99 -2.14 -14.45
C PRO A 134 16.47 -2.23 -14.30
N GLN A 135 15.73 -1.22 -14.79
CA GLN A 135 14.27 -1.15 -14.61
C GLN A 135 13.49 -2.35 -15.20
N LYS A 136 14.08 -3.09 -16.16
CA LYS A 136 13.52 -4.36 -16.65
C LYS A 136 13.55 -5.52 -15.64
N ASN A 137 14.34 -5.39 -14.57
CA ASN A 137 14.48 -6.38 -13.49
C ASN A 137 13.79 -5.96 -12.19
N VAL A 138 13.30 -4.71 -12.08
CA VAL A 138 12.62 -4.24 -10.87
C VAL A 138 11.13 -4.62 -10.87
N VAL A 139 10.61 -5.11 -12.00
CA VAL A 139 9.30 -5.77 -12.08
C VAL A 139 9.53 -7.23 -12.50
N LYS A 140 9.28 -8.15 -11.55
CA LYS A 140 9.62 -9.58 -11.53
C LYS A 140 11.01 -9.92 -10.99
N GLN A 141 11.23 -9.67 -9.71
CA GLN A 141 12.11 -10.54 -8.94
C GLN A 141 11.30 -11.23 -7.86
N ASP A 142 11.19 -12.54 -8.04
CA ASP A 142 10.70 -13.51 -7.08
C ASP A 142 11.36 -13.28 -5.71
N VAL A 143 10.55 -13.01 -4.69
CA VAL A 143 10.97 -13.12 -3.29
C VAL A 143 10.67 -14.54 -2.81
N SER A 144 11.09 -15.53 -3.60
CA SER A 144 11.29 -16.90 -3.15
C SER A 144 12.58 -16.97 -2.33
N ALA A 145 12.61 -16.31 -1.16
CA ALA A 145 13.45 -16.69 -0.02
C ALA A 145 13.34 -15.67 1.13
N ARG A 146 12.19 -15.65 1.81
CA ARG A 146 12.07 -15.88 3.27
C ARG A 146 10.62 -15.59 3.71
N ASN A 147 9.82 -16.67 3.65
CA ASN A 147 8.53 -16.92 4.33
C ASN A 147 7.52 -15.76 4.31
N SER A 148 6.59 -15.72 3.35
CA SER A 148 5.38 -16.56 3.41
C SER A 148 4.97 -17.07 2.02
N GLN A 149 4.60 -18.35 1.95
CA GLN A 149 3.85 -18.90 0.82
C GLN A 149 2.66 -17.98 0.52
N PHE A 150 2.47 -17.60 -0.76
CA PHE A 150 1.18 -17.07 -1.20
C PHE A 150 0.15 -18.19 -1.03
N ARG A 151 -0.49 -18.21 0.12
CA ARG A 151 -1.56 -19.14 0.44
C ARG A 151 -2.67 -18.94 -0.59
N GLN A 152 -2.83 -19.91 -1.47
CA GLN A 152 -4.03 -19.97 -2.30
C GLN A 152 -5.17 -20.38 -1.39
N TYR A 153 -6.27 -19.62 -1.43
CA TYR A 153 -7.41 -19.88 -0.57
C TYR A 153 -8.58 -20.44 -1.37
N ASP A 154 -9.27 -21.44 -0.83
CA ASP A 154 -10.50 -21.97 -1.42
C ASP A 154 -11.65 -20.95 -1.23
N THR A 155 -11.99 -20.25 -2.32
CA THR A 155 -13.07 -19.24 -2.32
C THR A 155 -14.43 -19.81 -1.93
N SER A 156 -14.65 -21.12 -2.11
CA SER A 156 -15.88 -21.79 -1.68
C SER A 156 -15.94 -21.95 -0.16
N VAL A 157 -14.78 -22.20 0.46
CA VAL A 157 -14.64 -22.29 1.92
C VAL A 157 -14.73 -20.90 2.54
N ILE A 158 -14.06 -19.90 1.96
CA ILE A 158 -14.18 -18.49 2.39
C ILE A 158 -15.64 -18.04 2.35
N ARG A 159 -16.35 -18.35 1.25
CA ARG A 159 -17.78 -18.00 1.10
C ARG A 159 -18.65 -18.64 2.17
N LYS A 160 -18.46 -19.93 2.45
CA LYS A 160 -19.19 -20.63 3.52
C LYS A 160 -18.88 -20.05 4.90
N MET A 161 -17.61 -19.73 5.15
CA MET A 161 -17.18 -19.12 6.40
C MET A 161 -17.84 -17.75 6.61
N LEU A 162 -17.80 -16.87 5.61
CA LEU A 162 -18.42 -15.55 5.68
C LEU A 162 -19.94 -15.64 5.85
N ASP A 163 -20.57 -16.61 5.18
CA ASP A 163 -22.01 -16.84 5.32
C ASP A 163 -22.39 -17.34 6.72
N GLU A 164 -21.56 -18.15 7.38
CA GLU A 164 -21.81 -18.57 8.77
C GLU A 164 -21.38 -17.51 9.81
N ALA A 165 -20.44 -16.63 9.47
CA ALA A 165 -19.82 -15.70 10.41
C ALA A 165 -20.60 -14.41 10.64
N PHE A 166 -21.33 -13.95 9.62
CA PHE A 166 -22.06 -12.69 9.65
C PHE A 166 -23.54 -12.93 9.35
N ASP A 167 -24.42 -12.17 9.97
CA ASP A 167 -25.76 -11.95 9.41
C ASP A 167 -25.74 -10.82 8.36
N SER A 168 -26.90 -10.45 7.81
CA SER A 168 -26.98 -9.44 6.75
C SER A 168 -26.56 -8.05 7.23
N ASP A 169 -26.96 -7.66 8.44
CA ASP A 169 -26.74 -6.30 8.95
C ASP A 169 -25.29 -6.17 9.43
N GLU A 170 -24.79 -7.18 10.17
CA GLU A 170 -23.38 -7.24 10.58
C GLU A 170 -22.43 -7.25 9.37
N LEU A 171 -22.81 -7.89 8.26
CA LEU A 171 -22.01 -7.87 7.04
C LEU A 171 -21.98 -6.48 6.42
N MET A 172 -23.09 -5.76 6.42
CA MET A 172 -23.14 -4.39 5.89
C MET A 172 -22.34 -3.42 6.75
N ASP A 173 -22.44 -3.53 8.07
CA ASP A 173 -21.61 -2.76 9.02
C ASP A 173 -20.12 -3.07 8.81
N PHE A 174 -19.78 -4.36 8.68
CA PHE A 174 -18.43 -4.80 8.40
C PHE A 174 -17.88 -4.21 7.09
N LEU A 175 -18.70 -4.18 6.03
CA LEU A 175 -18.30 -3.58 4.77
C LEU A 175 -18.17 -2.06 4.87
N PHE A 176 -19.06 -1.39 5.61
CA PHE A 176 -18.99 0.04 5.84
C PHE A 176 -17.69 0.44 6.56
N ASP A 177 -17.29 -0.34 7.56
CA ASP A 177 -16.11 -0.08 8.40
C ASP A 177 -14.78 -0.46 7.72
N HIS A 178 -14.77 -1.57 6.96
CA HIS A 178 -13.51 -2.19 6.51
C HIS A 178 -13.37 -2.30 4.99
N PHE A 179 -14.46 -2.15 4.23
CA PHE A 179 -14.49 -2.30 2.77
C PHE A 179 -15.34 -1.20 2.12
N ARG A 180 -15.14 0.05 2.56
CA ARG A 180 -15.95 1.21 2.16
C ARG A 180 -16.09 1.40 0.63
N PRO A 181 -15.03 1.22 -0.18
CA PRO A 181 -15.17 1.37 -1.64
C PRO A 181 -16.06 0.30 -2.29
N LEU A 182 -16.16 -0.88 -1.68
CA LEU A 182 -17.13 -1.89 -2.10
C LEU A 182 -18.53 -1.49 -1.63
N TYR A 183 -18.68 -1.10 -0.36
CA TYR A 183 -19.96 -0.68 0.23
C TYR A 183 -20.64 0.42 -0.60
N ASP A 184 -19.91 1.47 -0.97
CA ASP A 184 -20.44 2.61 -1.72
C ASP A 184 -20.90 2.24 -3.15
N ARG A 185 -20.49 1.08 -3.67
CA ARG A 185 -20.86 0.56 -5.00
C ARG A 185 -21.92 -0.53 -4.93
N LEU A 186 -22.40 -0.88 -3.73
CA LEU A 186 -23.44 -1.90 -3.59
C LEU A 186 -24.80 -1.36 -4.02
N ASP A 187 -25.55 -2.21 -4.69
CA ASP A 187 -26.92 -1.91 -5.09
C ASP A 187 -27.82 -1.89 -3.84
N PRO A 188 -28.75 -0.92 -3.71
CA PRO A 188 -29.73 -0.93 -2.62
C PRO A 188 -30.55 -2.22 -2.63
N GLY A 189 -30.68 -2.86 -1.45
CA GLY A 189 -31.42 -4.12 -1.31
C GLY A 189 -30.66 -5.37 -1.79
N ILE A 190 -29.34 -5.26 -2.00
CA ILE A 190 -28.50 -6.42 -2.33
C ILE A 190 -28.60 -7.51 -1.27
N THR A 191 -28.71 -8.77 -1.71
CA THR A 191 -28.78 -9.92 -0.80
C THR A 191 -27.41 -10.22 -0.19
N LYS A 192 -27.39 -10.68 1.07
CA LYS A 192 -26.17 -11.13 1.76
C LYS A 192 -25.30 -12.06 0.91
N ARG A 193 -25.91 -13.03 0.21
CA ARG A 193 -25.18 -13.96 -0.66
C ARG A 193 -24.42 -13.23 -1.78
N LEU A 194 -25.08 -12.28 -2.45
CA LEU A 194 -24.46 -11.51 -3.53
C LEU A 194 -23.41 -10.53 -2.97
N THR A 195 -23.66 -9.96 -1.79
CA THR A 195 -22.70 -9.13 -1.06
C THR A 195 -21.42 -9.89 -0.74
N ILE A 196 -21.51 -11.12 -0.21
CA ILE A 196 -20.34 -11.99 0.04
C ILE A 196 -19.59 -12.30 -1.27
N GLN A 197 -20.30 -12.57 -2.36
CA GLN A 197 -19.67 -12.82 -3.66
C GLN A 197 -18.90 -11.60 -4.16
N LYS A 198 -19.52 -10.40 -4.10
CA LYS A 198 -18.85 -9.15 -4.48
C LYS A 198 -17.67 -8.85 -3.55
N LEU A 199 -17.77 -9.16 -2.25
CA LEU A 199 -16.67 -9.03 -1.29
C LEU A 199 -15.50 -9.95 -1.62
N ILE A 200 -15.75 -11.21 -1.92
CA ILE A 200 -14.67 -12.15 -2.29
C ILE A 200 -14.04 -11.72 -3.61
N ALA A 201 -14.83 -11.42 -4.65
CA ALA A 201 -14.30 -10.96 -5.94
C ALA A 201 -13.46 -9.68 -5.77
N TYR A 202 -13.97 -8.72 -5.00
CA TYR A 202 -13.23 -7.51 -4.65
C TYR A 202 -11.93 -7.83 -3.89
N ALA A 203 -11.99 -8.70 -2.89
CA ALA A 203 -10.82 -9.10 -2.11
C ALA A 203 -9.80 -9.89 -2.94
N GLU A 204 -10.22 -10.64 -3.97
CA GLU A 204 -9.31 -11.32 -4.91
C GLU A 204 -8.65 -10.32 -5.85
N GLU A 205 -9.44 -9.48 -6.54
CA GLU A 205 -8.94 -8.47 -7.47
C GLU A 205 -7.96 -7.50 -6.81
N GLN A 206 -8.24 -7.14 -5.55
CA GLN A 206 -7.40 -6.23 -4.76
C GLN A 206 -6.40 -6.97 -3.87
N ASN A 207 -6.33 -8.31 -3.94
CA ASN A 207 -5.58 -9.24 -3.07
C ASN A 207 -5.51 -8.77 -1.60
N LEU A 208 -6.71 -8.69 -1.03
CA LEU A 208 -7.06 -8.42 0.36
C LEU A 208 -7.62 -9.67 1.06
N LEU A 209 -7.55 -10.85 0.44
CA LEU A 209 -8.09 -12.09 1.02
C LEU A 209 -7.50 -12.39 2.40
N GLU A 210 -6.19 -12.23 2.57
CA GLU A 210 -5.53 -12.46 3.86
C GLU A 210 -6.02 -11.46 4.92
N SER A 211 -6.09 -10.16 4.58
CA SER A 211 -6.64 -9.14 5.47
C SER A 211 -8.08 -9.44 5.86
N LEU A 212 -8.92 -9.85 4.91
CA LEU A 212 -10.30 -10.27 5.15
C LEU A 212 -10.34 -11.44 6.13
N LEU A 213 -9.51 -12.47 5.93
CA LEU A 213 -9.41 -13.63 6.81
C LEU A 213 -8.94 -13.26 8.22
N ASP A 214 -7.96 -12.37 8.36
CA ASP A 214 -7.49 -11.85 9.64
C ASP A 214 -8.58 -11.08 10.40
N TYR A 215 -9.36 -10.27 9.69
CA TYR A 215 -10.51 -9.59 10.28
C TYR A 215 -11.53 -10.60 10.82
N VAL A 216 -11.85 -11.64 10.04
CA VAL A 216 -12.76 -12.71 10.48
C VAL A 216 -12.16 -13.47 11.67
N ALA A 217 -10.86 -13.76 11.67
CA ALA A 217 -10.18 -14.43 12.78
C ALA A 217 -10.29 -13.63 14.08
N ARG A 218 -10.16 -12.30 14.02
CA ARG A 218 -10.25 -11.41 15.19
C ARG A 218 -11.69 -11.21 15.66
N LYS A 219 -12.63 -10.96 14.76
CA LYS A 219 -14.03 -10.61 15.09
C LYS A 219 -14.92 -11.83 15.31
N LYS A 220 -14.68 -12.92 14.58
CA LYS A 220 -15.48 -14.16 14.58
C LYS A 220 -14.58 -15.40 14.76
N PRO A 221 -13.81 -15.50 15.86
CA PRO A 221 -12.76 -16.51 16.05
C PRO A 221 -13.27 -17.95 16.13
N ARG A 222 -14.55 -18.17 16.47
CA ARG A 222 -15.14 -19.53 16.50
C ARG A 222 -15.38 -20.04 15.09
N GLN A 223 -15.97 -19.20 14.24
CA GLN A 223 -16.24 -19.51 12.84
C GLN A 223 -14.93 -19.66 12.08
N TYR A 224 -13.99 -18.74 12.23
CA TYR A 224 -12.67 -18.85 11.60
C TYR A 224 -11.98 -20.19 11.90
N ARG A 225 -11.91 -20.59 13.19
CA ARG A 225 -11.28 -21.86 13.59
C ARG A 225 -11.96 -23.10 12.99
N ARG A 226 -13.27 -23.06 12.75
CA ARG A 226 -14.01 -24.18 12.14
C ARG A 226 -13.58 -24.42 10.68
N PHE A 227 -13.20 -23.35 9.97
CA PHE A 227 -12.85 -23.41 8.55
C PHE A 227 -11.34 -23.35 8.31
N ALA A 228 -10.52 -22.94 9.28
CA ALA A 228 -9.09 -22.69 9.12
C ALA A 228 -8.31 -23.82 8.42
N GLY A 229 -8.59 -25.09 8.77
CA GLY A 229 -7.94 -26.25 8.15
C GLY A 229 -8.41 -26.60 6.73
N MET A 230 -9.37 -25.85 6.18
CA MET A 230 -9.89 -26.02 4.82
C MET A 230 -9.69 -24.75 3.98
N LEU A 231 -9.17 -23.67 4.58
CA LEU A 231 -9.04 -22.38 3.90
C LEU A 231 -7.95 -22.43 2.84
N GLU A 232 -6.82 -23.06 3.13
CA GLU A 232 -5.67 -23.16 2.24
C GLU A 232 -5.85 -24.33 1.26
N ILE A 233 -5.51 -24.08 -0.01
CA ILE A 233 -5.40 -25.13 -1.02
C ILE A 233 -3.98 -25.67 -0.90
N ASP A 234 -3.85 -26.92 -0.43
CA ASP A 234 -2.60 -27.66 -0.51
C ASP A 234 -2.30 -27.95 -2.00
N GLU A 235 -1.10 -27.58 -2.48
CA GLU A 235 -0.58 -27.99 -3.80
C GLU A 235 -0.38 -29.51 -3.90
#